data_AF-E8LID5-F1
#
_entry.id   AF-E8LID5-F1
#
_cell.length_a   1.000
_cell.length_b   1.000
_cell.length_c   1.000
_cell.angle_alpha   90.00
_cell.angle_beta   90.00
_cell.angle_gamma   90.00
#
_symmetry.space_group_name_H-M   'P 1'
#
loop_
_entity.id
_entity.type
_entity.pdbx_description
1 polymer ?
#
loop_
_entity_poly.entity_id
_entity_poly.type
_entity_poly.pdbx_seq_one_letter_code
_entity_poly.pdbx_strand_id
1 'polypeptide(L)'
;MFNIKINNFRNIKSANIALNGITVVSGINGCGKSTISKLLYYTLKNTIDYEDLVVDDIREYLKPYQELAEQLQFYMVTHSNGEDKQSYFRMNISLIDDFINKDISHRSLNNLKLISTNFLKIVNASKK
;
A
#
# COMPACT_ATOMS: atom_id res chain seq x y z
N MET A 1 -27.05 -6.83 -11.17
CA MET A 1 -27.27 -8.15 -10.55
C MET A 1 -25.92 -8.69 -10.10
N PHE A 2 -25.71 -8.83 -8.80
CA PHE A 2 -24.44 -9.31 -8.24
C PHE A 2 -24.45 -10.84 -8.17
N ASN A 3 -23.47 -11.49 -8.77
CA ASN A 3 -23.38 -12.94 -8.85
C ASN A 3 -22.08 -13.44 -8.22
N ILE A 4 -22.20 -14.41 -7.32
CA ILE A 4 -21.06 -15.08 -6.70
C ILE A 4 -20.89 -16.43 -7.38
N LYS A 5 -19.69 -16.67 -7.94
CA LYS A 5 -19.29 -17.96 -8.48
C LYS A 5 -18.23 -18.57 -7.59
N ILE A 6 -18.47 -19.78 -7.11
CA ILE A 6 -17.55 -20.56 -6.26
C ILE A 6 -17.25 -21.86 -7.00
N ASN A 7 -15.99 -22.17 -7.21
CA ASN A 7 -15.55 -23.41 -7.87
C ASN A 7 -14.47 -24.08 -7.02
N ASN A 8 -14.62 -25.38 -6.78
CA ASN A 8 -13.64 -26.24 -6.10
C ASN A 8 -13.08 -25.63 -4.79
N PHE A 9 -13.96 -25.14 -3.92
CA PHE A 9 -13.57 -24.53 -2.64
C PHE A 9 -14.14 -25.29 -1.45
N ARG A 10 -13.25 -25.92 -0.67
CA ARG A 10 -13.62 -26.83 0.44
C ARG A 10 -14.65 -27.86 -0.05
N ASN A 11 -15.79 -27.95 0.61
CA ASN A 11 -16.86 -28.91 0.29
C ASN A 11 -17.76 -28.44 -0.88
N ILE A 12 -17.45 -27.30 -1.53
CA ILE A 12 -18.25 -26.72 -2.61
C ILE A 12 -17.55 -27.01 -3.94
N LYS A 13 -18.08 -27.97 -4.72
CA LYS A 13 -17.59 -28.27 -6.07
C LYS A 13 -17.89 -27.14 -7.05
N SER A 14 -19.14 -26.65 -7.05
CA SER A 14 -19.57 -25.50 -7.87
C SER A 14 -20.80 -24.85 -7.23
N ALA A 15 -20.84 -23.52 -7.21
CA ALA A 15 -22.02 -22.75 -6.86
C ALA A 15 -22.07 -21.45 -7.69
N ASN A 16 -23.25 -21.10 -8.18
CA ASN A 16 -23.53 -19.82 -8.83
C ASN A 16 -24.74 -19.19 -8.13
N ILE A 17 -24.50 -18.15 -7.35
CA ILE A 17 -25.49 -17.56 -6.44
C ILE A 17 -25.79 -16.14 -6.90
N ALA A 18 -27.05 -15.91 -7.29
CA ALA A 18 -27.57 -14.59 -7.59
C ALA A 18 -28.00 -13.86 -6.30
N LEU A 19 -27.52 -12.63 -6.11
CA LEU A 19 -27.94 -11.76 -5.01
C LEU A 19 -28.84 -10.64 -5.54
N ASN A 20 -30.15 -10.89 -5.54
CA ASN A 20 -31.20 -9.96 -6.04
C ASN A 20 -32.27 -9.68 -4.97
N GLY A 21 -31.86 -9.46 -3.72
CA GLY A 21 -32.76 -9.22 -2.59
C GLY A 21 -32.33 -9.98 -1.34
N ILE A 22 -33.31 -10.42 -0.54
CA ILE A 22 -33.05 -11.27 0.64
C ILE A 22 -32.75 -12.70 0.17
N THR A 23 -31.49 -13.11 0.27
CA THR A 23 -31.04 -14.47 -0.07
C THR A 23 -30.80 -15.27 1.21
N VAL A 24 -31.54 -16.38 1.39
CA VAL A 24 -31.39 -17.29 2.54
C VAL A 24 -30.56 -18.51 2.13
N VAL A 25 -29.50 -18.80 2.89
CA VAL A 25 -28.67 -20.00 2.70
C VAL A 25 -29.05 -21.04 3.75
N SER A 26 -29.68 -22.15 3.34
CA SER A 26 -30.16 -23.23 4.20
C SER A 26 -29.65 -24.61 3.74
N GLY A 27 -29.92 -25.67 4.52
CA GLY A 27 -29.46 -27.04 4.27
C GLY A 27 -28.91 -27.75 5.51
N ILE A 28 -28.52 -29.01 5.36
CA ILE A 28 -28.01 -29.85 6.47
C ILE A 28 -26.62 -29.42 6.96
N ASN A 29 -26.24 -29.85 8.16
CA ASN A 29 -24.91 -29.54 8.71
C ASN A 29 -23.80 -30.12 7.81
N GLY A 30 -22.70 -29.37 7.67
CA GLY A 30 -21.57 -29.78 6.82
C GLY A 30 -21.73 -29.55 5.31
N CYS A 31 -22.89 -29.09 4.82
CA CYS A 31 -23.11 -28.89 3.37
C CYS A 31 -22.47 -27.63 2.77
N GLY A 32 -21.71 -26.85 3.56
CA GLY A 32 -20.99 -25.67 3.07
C GLY A 32 -21.66 -24.31 3.30
N LYS A 33 -22.79 -24.24 4.02
CA LYS A 33 -23.47 -22.96 4.35
C LYS A 33 -22.52 -21.92 4.97
N SER A 34 -21.83 -22.29 6.07
CA SER A 34 -20.87 -21.40 6.73
C SER A 34 -19.67 -21.06 5.85
N THR A 35 -19.31 -21.93 4.91
CA THR A 35 -18.25 -21.67 3.93
C THR A 35 -18.67 -20.57 2.96
N ILE A 36 -19.90 -20.64 2.41
CA ILE A 36 -20.46 -19.61 1.54
C ILE A 36 -20.56 -18.27 2.28
N SER A 37 -21.12 -18.27 3.49
CA SER A 37 -21.29 -17.04 4.28
C SER A 37 -19.94 -16.38 4.61
N LYS A 38 -18.93 -17.16 5.02
CA LYS A 38 -17.58 -16.63 5.29
C LYS A 38 -16.92 -16.10 4.03
N LEU A 39 -17.03 -16.83 2.91
CA LEU A 39 -16.46 -16.39 1.64
C LEU A 39 -17.07 -15.06 1.21
N LEU A 40 -18.40 -14.95 1.23
CA LEU A 40 -19.09 -13.69 0.93
C LEU A 40 -18.65 -12.55 1.85
N TYR A 41 -18.61 -12.80 3.16
CA TYR A 41 -18.18 -11.82 4.15
C TYR A 41 -16.76 -11.29 3.86
N TYR A 42 -15.78 -12.19 3.71
CA TYR A 42 -14.40 -11.77 3.49
C TYR A 42 -14.20 -11.14 2.11
N THR A 43 -14.90 -11.60 1.07
CA THR A 43 -14.84 -10.93 -0.24
C THR A 43 -15.35 -9.50 -0.16
N LEU A 44 -16.50 -9.27 0.48
CA LEU A 44 -17.04 -7.91 0.63
C LEU A 44 -16.14 -7.06 1.52
N LYS A 45 -15.74 -7.59 2.69
CA LYS A 45 -14.86 -6.89 3.62
C LYS A 45 -13.56 -6.47 2.93
N ASN A 46 -12.86 -7.40 2.29
CA ASN A 46 -11.60 -7.10 1.62
C ASN A 46 -11.76 -6.17 0.41
N THR A 47 -12.94 -6.13 -0.20
CA THR A 47 -13.23 -5.17 -1.28
C THR A 47 -13.49 -3.77 -0.72
N ILE A 48 -14.18 -3.67 0.42
CA ILE A 48 -14.44 -2.41 1.12
C ILE A 48 -13.12 -1.83 1.68
N ASP A 49 -12.33 -2.68 2.33
CA ASP A 49 -11.08 -2.30 2.99
C ASP A 49 -9.88 -2.34 2.01
N TYR A 50 -10.11 -2.50 0.70
CA TYR A 50 -9.04 -2.76 -0.28
C TYR A 50 -7.99 -1.64 -0.31
N GLU A 51 -8.44 -0.38 -0.34
CA GLU A 51 -7.54 0.77 -0.40
C GLU A 51 -6.65 0.82 0.84
N ASP A 52 -7.23 0.69 2.03
CA ASP A 52 -6.48 0.71 3.29
C ASP A 52 -5.48 -0.46 3.38
N LEU A 53 -5.90 -1.67 3.00
CA LEU A 53 -5.03 -2.86 3.01
C LEU A 53 -3.83 -2.70 2.06
N VAL A 54 -4.06 -2.18 0.85
CA VAL A 54 -2.97 -1.98 -0.13
C VAL A 54 -2.03 -0.85 0.31
N VAL A 55 -2.58 0.22 0.86
CA VAL A 55 -1.78 1.34 1.38
C VAL A 55 -0.90 0.88 2.53
N ASP A 56 -1.42 0.09 3.46
CA ASP A 56 -0.65 -0.42 4.60
C ASP A 56 0.45 -1.39 4.16
N ASP A 57 0.18 -2.31 3.23
CA ASP A 57 1.20 -3.20 2.65
C ASP A 57 2.34 -2.40 1.98
N ILE A 58 2.00 -1.36 1.21
CA ILE A 58 3.01 -0.51 0.55
C ILE A 58 3.80 0.30 1.58
N ARG A 59 3.15 0.84 2.63
CA ARG A 59 3.84 1.52 3.73
C ARG A 59 4.83 0.60 4.42
N GLU A 60 4.43 -0.63 4.73
CA GLU A 60 5.30 -1.61 5.36
C GLU A 60 6.50 -1.96 4.46
N TYR A 61 6.27 -2.10 3.16
CA TYR A 61 7.34 -2.32 2.18
C TYR A 61 8.33 -1.15 2.08
N LEU A 62 7.85 0.09 2.17
CA LEU A 62 8.69 1.29 2.02
C LEU A 62 9.40 1.72 3.30
N LYS A 63 8.92 1.30 4.47
CA LYS A 63 9.46 1.66 5.78
C LYS A 63 10.98 1.48 5.92
N PRO A 64 11.60 0.37 5.47
CA PRO A 64 13.06 0.20 5.60
C PRO A 64 13.87 1.24 4.80
N TYR A 65 13.33 1.69 3.66
CA TYR A 65 13.98 2.71 2.83
C TYR A 65 13.89 4.10 3.46
N GLN A 66 12.77 4.39 4.13
CA GLN A 66 12.62 5.60 4.93
C GLN A 66 13.63 5.62 6.08
N GLU A 67 13.71 4.53 6.86
CA GLU A 67 14.65 4.40 7.98
C GLU A 67 16.11 4.57 7.52
N LEU A 68 16.48 3.97 6.39
CA LEU A 68 17.82 4.14 5.80
C LEU A 68 18.08 5.60 5.38
N ALA A 69 17.09 6.27 4.79
CA ALA A 69 17.20 7.65 4.39
C ALA A 69 17.39 8.59 5.60
N GLU A 70 16.67 8.35 6.69
CA GLU A 70 16.82 9.06 7.97
C GLU A 70 18.21 8.84 8.60
N GLN A 71 18.71 7.60 8.59
CA GLN A 71 20.06 7.30 9.08
C GLN A 71 21.14 8.03 8.28
N LEU A 72 21.02 8.02 6.95
CA LEU A 72 21.92 8.76 6.06
C LEU A 72 21.81 10.28 6.30
N GLN A 73 20.61 10.80 6.56
CA GLN A 73 20.41 12.19 6.95
C GLN A 73 21.22 12.54 8.19
N PHE A 74 21.04 11.74 9.24
CA PHE A 74 21.65 11.99 10.53
C PHE A 74 23.17 12.00 10.42
N TYR A 75 23.74 11.02 9.72
CA TYR A 75 25.18 10.96 9.47
C TYR A 75 25.69 12.18 8.70
N MET A 76 24.97 12.64 7.67
CA MET A 76 25.41 13.77 6.87
C MET A 76 25.25 15.12 7.58
N VAL A 77 24.15 15.36 8.30
CA VAL A 77 23.96 16.60 9.07
C VAL A 77 25.05 16.74 10.14
N THR A 78 25.46 15.63 10.75
CA THR A 78 26.53 15.61 11.76
C THR A 78 27.94 15.75 11.17
N HIS A 79 28.12 15.53 9.86
CA HIS A 79 29.45 15.49 9.22
C HIS A 79 29.61 16.36 7.96
N SER A 80 28.63 17.18 7.56
CA SER A 80 28.73 18.05 6.37
C SER A 80 29.12 19.49 6.74
N ASN A 81 30.15 20.02 6.08
CA ASN A 81 30.64 21.40 6.26
C ASN A 81 29.91 22.47 5.41
N GLY A 82 28.71 22.20 4.87
CA GLY A 82 28.02 23.14 3.96
C GLY A 82 26.49 23.16 4.12
N GLU A 83 25.95 24.34 4.42
CA GLU A 83 24.51 24.58 4.65
C GLU A 83 23.62 24.16 3.46
N ASP A 84 24.11 24.32 2.23
CA ASP A 84 23.37 23.94 1.02
C ASP A 84 23.10 22.43 0.94
N LYS A 85 24.10 21.59 1.27
CA LYS A 85 23.96 20.13 1.24
C LYS A 85 22.94 19.64 2.26
N GLN A 86 22.94 20.24 3.45
CA GLN A 86 21.93 19.93 4.47
C GLN A 86 20.52 20.34 4.02
N SER A 87 20.38 21.49 3.36
CA SER A 87 19.09 22.03 2.89
C SER A 87 18.46 21.17 1.79
N TYR A 88 19.24 20.76 0.78
CA TYR A 88 18.76 19.84 -0.27
C TYR A 88 18.32 18.48 0.30
N PHE A 89 19.03 17.98 1.30
CA PHE A 89 18.71 16.67 1.89
C PHE A 89 17.48 16.71 2.80
N ARG A 90 17.36 17.74 3.67
CA ARG A 90 16.15 17.96 4.47
C ARG A 90 14.90 18.06 3.60
N MET A 91 15.00 18.74 2.45
CA MET A 91 13.91 18.84 1.49
C MET A 91 13.54 17.49 0.86
N ASN A 92 14.52 16.62 0.56
CA ASN A 92 14.24 15.28 0.05
C ASN A 92 13.54 14.38 1.08
N ILE A 93 13.94 14.43 2.34
CA ILE A 93 13.28 13.66 3.41
C ILE A 93 11.86 14.14 3.62
N SER A 94 11.62 15.45 3.67
CA SER A 94 10.26 15.99 3.74
C SER A 94 9.38 15.55 2.56
N LEU A 95 9.95 15.39 1.35
CA LEU A 95 9.22 14.89 0.18
C LEU A 95 8.96 13.38 0.24
N ILE A 96 9.88 12.61 0.81
CA ILE A 96 9.70 11.17 1.06
C ILE A 96 8.62 10.98 2.14
N ASP A 97 8.67 11.74 3.23
CA ASP A 97 7.64 11.74 4.26
C ASP A 97 6.29 12.17 3.69
N ASP A 98 6.22 13.24 2.88
CA ASP A 98 4.97 13.62 2.23
C ASP A 98 4.49 12.57 1.23
N PHE A 99 5.38 11.84 0.55
CA PHE A 99 5.03 10.73 -0.34
C PHE A 99 4.46 9.52 0.42
N ILE A 100 5.01 9.21 1.60
CA ILE A 100 4.58 8.10 2.44
C ILE A 100 3.29 8.46 3.21
N ASN A 101 3.14 9.73 3.62
CA ASN A 101 2.04 10.21 4.46
C ASN A 101 0.84 10.77 3.67
N LYS A 102 1.01 11.29 2.45
CA LYS A 102 -0.09 11.77 1.58
C LYS A 102 -0.26 10.87 0.36
N ASP A 103 -1.04 9.82 0.57
CA ASP A 103 -1.83 9.06 -0.40
C ASP A 103 -1.16 8.58 -1.71
N ILE A 104 -1.36 7.28 -1.95
CA ILE A 104 -1.28 6.59 -3.24
C ILE A 104 -2.42 7.05 -4.20
N SER A 105 -2.98 8.24 -3.97
CA SER A 105 -3.93 8.93 -4.85
C SER A 105 -3.16 9.89 -5.77
N HIS A 106 -2.82 9.41 -6.96
CA HIS A 106 -2.38 10.16 -8.16
C HIS A 106 -1.23 11.21 -8.06
N ARG A 107 -0.69 11.55 -6.88
CA ARG A 107 0.42 12.53 -6.70
C ARG A 107 1.82 11.91 -6.57
N SER A 108 1.89 10.60 -6.42
CA SER A 108 3.12 9.83 -6.13
C SER A 108 4.22 10.01 -7.20
N LEU A 109 3.85 10.12 -8.48
CA LEU A 109 4.81 10.27 -9.59
C LEU A 109 5.57 11.60 -9.58
N ASN A 110 4.92 12.69 -9.16
CA ASN A 110 5.56 14.01 -9.13
C ASN A 110 6.57 14.12 -7.98
N ASN A 111 6.23 13.55 -6.82
CA ASN A 111 7.15 13.48 -5.68
C ASN A 111 8.35 12.59 -6.00
N LEU A 112 8.16 11.42 -6.63
CA LEU A 112 9.26 10.55 -7.09
C LEU A 112 10.19 11.25 -8.10
N LYS A 113 9.63 11.99 -9.07
CA LYS A 113 10.43 12.78 -10.02
C LYS A 113 11.24 13.87 -9.31
N LEU A 114 10.67 14.53 -8.30
CA LEU A 114 11.32 15.59 -7.56
C LEU A 114 12.46 15.04 -6.68
N ILE A 115 12.21 13.93 -5.97
CA ILE A 115 13.21 13.18 -5.20
C ILE A 115 14.39 12.79 -6.11
N SER A 116 14.10 12.15 -7.25
CA SER A 116 15.11 11.78 -8.26
C SER A 116 15.97 12.97 -8.71
N THR A 117 15.33 14.10 -9.01
CA THR A 117 16.02 15.31 -9.51
C THR A 117 16.95 15.91 -8.45
N ASN A 118 16.54 15.91 -7.19
CA ASN A 118 17.34 16.46 -6.10
C ASN A 118 18.50 15.53 -5.70
N PHE A 119 18.31 14.20 -5.74
CA PHE A 119 19.41 13.24 -5.58
C PHE A 119 20.50 13.45 -6.63
N LEU A 120 20.12 13.65 -7.90
CA LEU A 120 21.06 13.96 -8.99
C LEU A 120 21.88 15.24 -8.73
N LYS A 121 21.24 16.29 -8.18
CA LYS A 121 21.95 17.53 -7.81
C LYS A 121 23.01 17.31 -6.73
N ILE A 122 22.71 16.50 -5.72
CA ILE A 122 23.64 16.15 -4.64
C ILE A 122 24.85 15.40 -5.19
N VAL A 123 24.62 14.38 -6.02
CA VAL A 123 25.70 13.57 -6.64
C VAL A 123 26.61 14.41 -7.53
N ASN A 124 26.06 15.44 -8.19
CA ASN A 124 26.86 16.33 -9.03
C ASN A 124 27.61 17.38 -8.20
N ALA A 125 27.08 17.80 -7.06
CA ALA A 125 27.74 18.73 -6.14
C ALA A 125 28.88 18.09 -5.31
N SER A 126 29.00 16.76 -5.30
CA SER A 126 30.10 16.03 -4.64
C SER A 126 31.26 15.68 -5.57
N LYS A 127 31.17 15.99 -6.87
CA LYS A 127 32.22 15.75 -7.89
C LYS A 127 33.13 16.96 -8.16
N LYS A 128 32.96 18.07 -7.43
CA LYS A 128 33.89 19.22 -7.39
C LYS A 128 34.57 19.26 -6.04
#